data_AF-A0A967SGF7-F1
#
_entry.id   AF-A0A967SGF7-F1
#
_cell.length_a   1.000
_cell.length_b   1.000
_cell.length_c   1.000
_cell.angle_alpha   90.00
_cell.angle_beta   90.00
_cell.angle_gamma   90.00
#
_symmetry.space_group_name_H-M   'P 1'
#
loop_
_entity.id
_entity.type
_entity.pdbx_description
1 polymer ?
#
loop_
_entity_poly.entity_id
_entity_poly.type
_entity_poly.pdbx_seq_one_letter_code
_entity_poly.pdbx_strand_id
1 'polypeptide(L)'
;IPRLEAALRAVELPVEVVGVGGLLATPEVADIVATLRVLSDPSRGDALMRLLTGSRWRIGPRDLDALARWARRLAGGAGAARSGTDPDEADPDE
;
A
#
# COMPACT_ATOMS: atom_id res chain seq x y z
N ILE A 1 18.51 17.99 4.52
CA ILE A 1 19.16 16.88 5.25
C ILE A 1 19.43 15.66 4.36
N PRO A 2 18.49 15.11 3.54
CA PRO A 2 18.69 13.84 2.83
C PRO A 2 19.91 13.79 1.90
N ARG A 3 20.19 14.89 1.19
CA ARG A 3 21.38 14.99 0.32
C ARG A 3 22.70 14.97 1.09
N LEU A 4 22.74 15.54 2.29
CA LEU A 4 23.94 15.59 3.11
C LEU A 4 24.22 14.22 3.74
N GLU A 5 23.18 13.56 4.27
CA GLU A 5 23.28 12.19 4.76
C GLU A 5 23.79 11.24 3.67
N ALA A 6 23.19 11.29 2.48
CA ALA A 6 23.59 10.44 1.36
C ALA A 6 25.05 10.67 0.94
N ALA A 7 25.51 11.91 0.90
CA ALA A 7 26.90 12.24 0.56
C ALA A 7 27.90 11.70 1.59
N LEU A 8 27.58 11.80 2.89
CA LEU A 8 28.42 11.28 3.97
C LEU A 8 28.44 9.74 3.99
N ARG A 9 27.30 9.07 3.77
CA ARG A 9 27.25 7.61 3.64
C ARG A 9 28.02 7.11 2.42
N ALA A 10 28.03 7.86 1.31
CA ALA A 10 28.76 7.50 0.10
C ALA A 10 30.28 7.47 0.29
N VAL A 11 30.81 8.18 1.31
CA VAL A 11 32.21 8.11 1.73
C VAL A 11 32.40 7.22 2.96
N GLU A 12 31.46 6.29 3.19
CA GLU A 12 31.48 5.28 4.25
C GLU A 12 31.54 5.83 5.69
N LEU A 13 31.12 7.09 5.89
CA LEU A 13 31.00 7.64 7.23
C LEU A 13 29.72 7.14 7.91
N PRO A 14 29.79 6.68 9.18
CA PRO A 14 28.61 6.35 9.96
C PRO A 14 27.82 7.63 10.26
N VAL A 15 26.57 7.68 9.80
CA VAL A 15 25.66 8.82 9.99
C VAL A 15 24.38 8.38 10.66
N GLU A 16 23.96 9.16 11.65
CA GLU A 16 22.67 9.04 12.31
C GLU A 16 21.91 10.36 12.21
N VAL A 17 20.65 10.31 11.77
CA VAL A 17 19.76 11.48 11.73
C VAL A 17 18.87 11.44 12.97
N VAL A 18 19.10 12.36 13.90
CA VAL A 18 18.36 12.41 15.17
C VAL A 18 16.93 12.94 14.95
N GLY A 19 15.95 12.28 15.58
CA GLY A 19 14.54 12.68 15.59
C GLY A 19 13.62 11.73 14.81
N VAL A 20 12.30 11.91 14.97
CA VAL A 20 11.28 11.01 14.38
C VAL A 20 11.39 10.91 12.86
N GLY A 21 11.73 12.01 12.19
CA GLY A 21 11.94 12.01 10.74
C GLY A 21 13.13 11.14 10.29
N GLY A 22 14.20 11.08 11.09
CA GLY A 22 15.34 10.20 10.84
C GLY A 22 15.00 8.73 11.09
N LEU A 23 14.30 8.46 12.19
CA LEU A 23 13.84 7.10 12.52
C LEU A 23 12.91 6.53 11.44
N LEU A 24 11.98 7.35 10.92
CA LEU A 24 11.08 6.94 9.84
C LEU A 24 11.76 6.85 8.46
N ALA A 25 12.99 7.36 8.31
CA ALA A 25 13.78 7.19 7.10
C ALA A 25 14.56 5.85 7.10
N THR A 26 14.76 5.24 8.27
CA THR A 26 15.37 3.91 8.40
C THR A 26 14.52 2.87 7.66
N PRO A 27 15.09 2.10 6.70
CA PRO A 27 14.33 1.17 5.86
C PRO A 27 13.48 0.17 6.65
N GLU A 28 14.05 -0.42 7.71
CA GLU A 28 13.42 -1.43 8.55
C GLU A 28 12.19 -0.87 9.28
N VAL A 29 12.29 0.35 9.81
CA VAL A 29 11.19 1.01 10.51
C VAL A 29 10.11 1.41 9.51
N ALA A 30 10.49 1.97 8.38
CA ALA A 30 9.55 2.40 7.35
C ALA A 30 8.71 1.24 6.79
N ASP A 31 9.28 0.03 6.68
CA ASP A 31 8.57 -1.16 6.21
C ASP A 31 7.56 -1.68 7.26
N ILE A 32 7.91 -1.64 8.54
CA ILE A 32 6.97 -1.96 9.63
C ILE A 32 5.81 -0.97 9.63
N VAL A 33 6.11 0.33 9.56
CA VAL A 33 5.09 1.38 9.53
C VAL A 33 4.19 1.24 8.30
N ALA A 34 4.75 0.92 7.12
CA ALA A 34 3.95 0.67 5.92
C ALA A 34 3.02 -0.54 6.08
N THR A 35 3.51 -1.60 6.73
CA THR A 35 2.69 -2.78 7.04
C THR A 35 1.51 -2.41 7.95
N LEU A 36 1.78 -1.70 9.05
CA LEU A 36 0.73 -1.26 9.97
C LEU A 36 -0.29 -0.35 9.29
N ARG A 37 0.15 0.56 8.40
CA ARG A 37 -0.75 1.43 7.63
C ARG A 37 -1.70 0.64 6.74
N VAL A 38 -1.20 -0.36 6.01
CA VAL A 38 -2.03 -1.20 5.14
C VAL A 38 -3.01 -2.05 5.96
N LEU A 39 -2.58 -2.57 7.12
CA LEU A 39 -3.46 -3.30 8.02
C LEU A 39 -4.57 -2.41 8.61
N SER A 40 -4.26 -1.15 8.92
CA SER A 40 -5.25 -0.19 9.44
C SER A 40 -6.20 0.33 8.37
N ASP A 41 -5.71 0.54 7.16
CA ASP A 41 -6.44 1.10 6.04
C ASP A 41 -5.95 0.46 4.72
N PRO A 42 -6.70 -0.52 4.18
CA PRO A 42 -6.34 -1.18 2.93
C PRO A 42 -6.36 -0.26 1.70
N SER A 43 -6.91 0.96 1.80
CA SER A 43 -6.90 1.94 0.71
C SER A 43 -5.59 2.70 0.56
N ARG A 44 -4.64 2.54 1.50
CA ARG A 44 -3.29 3.13 1.47
C ARG A 44 -2.39 2.49 0.40
N GLY A 45 -2.69 2.80 -0.86
CA GLY A 45 -1.94 2.33 -2.02
C GLY A 45 -0.47 2.74 -2.01
N ASP A 46 -0.12 3.88 -1.43
CA ASP A 46 1.26 4.34 -1.27
C ASP A 46 2.08 3.43 -0.34
N ALA A 47 1.54 3.10 0.82
CA ALA A 47 2.14 2.18 1.77
C ALA A 47 2.23 0.76 1.19
N LEU A 48 1.16 0.31 0.50
CA LEU A 48 1.15 -0.99 -0.17
C LEU A 48 2.21 -1.07 -1.28
N MET A 49 2.33 -0.05 -2.12
CA MET A 49 3.31 -0.01 -3.21
C MET A 49 4.74 -0.10 -2.69
N ARG A 50 5.03 0.52 -1.54
CA ARG A 50 6.34 0.36 -0.87
C ARG A 50 6.60 -1.11 -0.53
N LEU A 51 5.63 -1.82 0.05
CA LEU A 51 5.80 -3.22 0.45
C LEU A 51 5.95 -4.14 -0.77
N LEU A 52 5.14 -3.95 -1.81
CA LEU A 52 5.16 -4.80 -3.00
C LEU A 52 6.42 -4.61 -3.84
N THR A 53 6.94 -3.38 -3.92
CA THR A 53 8.20 -3.08 -4.66
C THR A 53 9.45 -3.17 -3.80
N GLY A 54 9.28 -3.31 -2.48
CA GLY A 54 10.37 -3.41 -1.50
C GLY A 54 11.21 -4.68 -1.62
N SER A 55 12.29 -4.74 -0.84
CA SER A 55 13.32 -5.78 -0.88
C SER A 55 12.79 -7.21 -0.68
N ARG A 56 11.70 -7.37 0.07
CA ARG A 56 11.11 -8.68 0.38
C ARG A 56 10.35 -9.29 -0.81
N TRP A 57 9.57 -8.50 -1.54
CA TRP A 57 8.64 -9.02 -2.57
C TRP A 57 9.11 -8.71 -3.99
N ARG A 58 9.70 -7.53 -4.21
CA ARG A 58 10.34 -7.12 -5.47
C ARG A 58 9.43 -7.34 -6.70
N ILE A 59 8.12 -7.09 -6.55
CA ILE A 59 7.15 -7.28 -7.63
C ILE A 59 7.43 -6.26 -8.74
N GLY A 60 7.58 -6.77 -9.96
CA GLY A 60 7.90 -5.94 -11.13
C GLY A 60 6.73 -5.11 -11.64
N PRO A 61 6.98 -4.06 -12.44
CA PRO A 61 5.93 -3.17 -12.96
C PRO A 61 4.82 -3.90 -13.74
N ARG A 62 5.19 -4.92 -14.52
CA ARG A 62 4.23 -5.71 -15.32
C ARG A 62 3.25 -6.48 -14.43
N ASP A 63 3.74 -7.05 -13.32
CA ASP A 63 2.92 -7.82 -12.40
C ASP A 63 2.05 -6.91 -11.54
N LEU A 64 2.56 -5.73 -11.16
CA LEU A 64 1.77 -4.69 -10.50
C LEU A 64 0.61 -4.22 -11.37
N ASP A 65 0.82 -4.04 -12.67
CA ASP A 65 -0.23 -3.68 -13.61
C ASP A 65 -1.27 -4.81 -13.77
N ALA A 66 -0.82 -6.07 -13.80
CA ALA A 66 -1.71 -7.22 -13.77
C ALA A 66 -2.55 -7.29 -12.49
N LEU A 67 -1.94 -7.04 -11.32
CA LEU A 67 -2.62 -6.96 -10.04
C LEU A 67 -3.65 -5.83 -10.01
N ALA A 68 -3.29 -4.66 -10.54
CA ALA A 68 -4.20 -3.51 -10.61
C ALA A 68 -5.42 -3.79 -11.51
N ARG A 69 -5.22 -4.46 -12.66
CA ARG A 69 -6.34 -4.93 -13.49
C ARG A 69 -7.23 -5.92 -12.74
N TRP A 70 -6.63 -6.87 -12.03
CA TRP A 70 -7.36 -7.87 -11.26
C TRP A 70 -8.20 -7.23 -10.15
N ALA A 71 -7.62 -6.30 -9.38
CA ALA A 71 -8.32 -5.55 -8.34
C ALA A 71 -9.54 -4.79 -8.89
N ARG A 72 -9.41 -4.13 -10.05
CA ARG A 72 -10.53 -3.43 -10.72
C ARG A 72 -11.65 -4.39 -11.12
N ARG A 73 -11.32 -5.59 -11.62
CA ARG A 73 -12.34 -6.60 -11.93
C ARG A 73 -13.08 -7.07 -10.69
N LEU A 74 -12.37 -7.33 -9.59
CA LEU A 74 -13.00 -7.70 -8.32
C LEU A 74 -13.92 -6.59 -7.78
N ALA A 75 -13.49 -5.33 -7.85
CA ALA A 75 -14.30 -4.20 -7.43
C ALA A 75 -15.58 -4.05 -8.28
N GLY A 76 -15.48 -4.26 -9.60
CA GLY A 76 -16.64 -4.26 -10.50
C GLY A 76 -17.62 -5.40 -10.23
N GLY A 77 -17.12 -6.60 -9.94
CA GLY A 77 -17.96 -7.76 -9.56
C GLY A 77 -18.62 -7.61 -8.18
N ALA A 78 -17.92 -7.02 -7.21
CA ALA A 78 -18.46 -6.73 -5.87
C ALA A 78 -19.53 -5.62 -5.87
N GLY A 79 -19.52 -4.73 -6.86
CA GLY A 79 -20.59 -3.75 -7.08
C GLY A 79 -21.90 -4.41 -7.53
N ALA A 80 -21.83 -5.40 -8.43
CA ALA A 80 -22.99 -6.13 -8.92
C ALA A 80 -23.64 -6.99 -7.82
N ALA A 81 -22.83 -7.68 -7.00
CA ALA A 81 -23.33 -8.51 -5.89
C ALA A 81 -24.03 -7.71 -4.77
N ARG A 82 -23.74 -6.41 -4.63
CA ARG A 82 -24.42 -5.53 -3.65
C ARG A 82 -25.65 -4.81 -4.20
N SER A 83 -25.92 -4.89 -5.50
CA SER A 83 -27.13 -4.30 -6.13
C SER A 83 -28.29 -5.28 -6.28
N GLY A 84 -28.09 -6.55 -5.89
CA GLY A 84 -29.17 -7.52 -5.73
C GLY A 84 -29.93 -7.27 -4.44
N THR A 85 -30.62 -6.12 -4.35
CA THR A 85 -31.73 -5.96 -3.41
C THR A 85 -32.88 -6.79 -3.97
N ASP A 86 -33.38 -7.74 -3.17
CA ASP A 86 -34.53 -8.60 -3.50
C ASP A 86 -35.69 -7.77 -4.06
N PRO A 87 -36.21 -8.07 -5.26
CA PRO A 87 -37.44 -7.47 -5.77
C PRO A 87 -38.71 -8.12 -5.21
N ASP A 88 -38.63 -9.08 -4.27
CA ASP A 88 -39.75 -9.94 -3.89
C ASP A 88 -40.47 -9.51 -2.60
N GLU A 89 -40.44 -8.23 -2.28
CA GLU A 89 -41.35 -7.60 -1.32
C GLU A 89 -42.23 -6.56 -2.05
N ALA A 90 -42.74 -6.95 -3.22
CA ALA A 90 -43.92 -6.31 -3.80
C ALA A 90 -45.14 -7.00 -3.20
N ASP A 91 -45.68 -6.36 -2.18
CA ASP A 91 -46.97 -6.65 -1.55
C ASP A 91 -48.02 -6.98 -2.62
N PRO A 92 -48.62 -8.19 -2.62
CA PRO A 92 -49.71 -8.51 -3.51
C PRO A 92 -50.99 -7.91 -2.92
N ASP A 93 -51.27 -6.65 -3.22
CA ASP A 93 -52.59 -6.07 -3.00
C ASP A 93 -53.55 -6.60 -4.09
N GLU A 94 -54.35 -7.63 -3.75
CA GLU A 94 -55.80 -7.72 -4.10
C GLU A 94 -56.55 -8.76 -3.26
#